data_AF-A0A1H7ESI5-F1
#
_entry.id   AF-A0A1H7ESI5-F1
#
_cell.length_a   1.000
_cell.length_b   1.000
_cell.length_c   1.000
_cell.angle_alpha   90.00
_cell.angle_beta   90.00
_cell.angle_gamma   90.00
#
_symmetry.space_group_name_H-M   'P 1'
#
loop_
_entity.id
_entity.type
_entity.pdbx_description
1 polymer ?
#
loop_
_entity_poly.entity_id
_entity_poly.type
_entity_poly.pdbx_seq_one_letter_code
_entity_poly.pdbx_strand_id
1 'polypeptide(L)'
;MVSFPPNLPRDDIFTPRTSARWLKRFDADSDWGGLVDGEPPKRPEPCAPSRSRSSAYAGAACPRSGNWQAPRLNNQIEYVERGKPMPGPANTPAGAVVWYLQDDKSKP
;
A
#
# COMPACT_ATOMS: atom_id res chain seq x y z
N MET A 1 -15.36 15.84 11.43
CA MET A 1 -16.68 15.99 10.75
C MET A 1 -16.41 16.52 9.36
N VAL A 2 -16.69 15.72 8.32
CA VAL A 2 -16.53 16.14 6.93
C VAL A 2 -17.89 16.67 6.47
N SER A 3 -18.00 17.98 6.23
CA SER A 3 -19.21 18.58 5.68
C SER A 3 -19.25 18.36 4.17
N PHE A 4 -20.30 17.70 3.69
CA PHE A 4 -20.58 17.56 2.26
C PHE A 4 -21.49 18.70 1.79
N PRO A 5 -21.28 19.27 0.60
CA PRO A 5 -22.16 20.30 0.05
C PRO A 5 -23.58 19.74 -0.17
N PRO A 6 -24.64 20.51 0.13
CA PRO A 6 -26.01 20.00 0.25
C PRO A 6 -26.70 19.58 -1.06
N ASN A 7 -26.02 19.68 -2.21
CA ASN A 7 -26.64 19.50 -3.53
C ASN A 7 -26.03 18.40 -4.41
N LEU A 8 -25.13 17.56 -3.87
CA LEU A 8 -24.66 16.36 -4.58
C LEU A 8 -25.49 15.14 -4.14
N PRO A 9 -26.16 14.43 -5.06
CA PRO A 9 -26.84 13.18 -4.72
C PRO A 9 -25.82 12.19 -4.17
N ARG A 10 -26.08 11.67 -2.98
CA ARG A 10 -25.26 10.63 -2.34
C ARG A 10 -25.38 9.33 -3.12
N ASP A 11 -24.36 9.04 -3.93
CA ASP A 11 -24.21 7.75 -4.61
C ASP A 11 -23.66 6.65 -3.67
N ASP A 12 -23.31 7.03 -2.43
CA ASP A 12 -22.86 6.14 -1.34
C ASP A 12 -23.99 5.33 -0.69
N ILE A 13 -25.24 5.56 -1.06
CA ILE A 13 -26.40 4.79 -0.59
C ILE A 13 -26.89 3.87 -1.70
N PHE A 14 -26.87 2.56 -1.48
CA PHE A 14 -27.32 1.56 -2.43
C PHE A 14 -28.86 1.42 -2.39
N THR A 15 -29.56 2.17 -3.24
CA THR A 15 -31.01 2.07 -3.49
C THR A 15 -31.23 1.68 -4.95
N PRO A 16 -32.41 1.14 -5.35
CA PRO A 16 -32.66 0.75 -6.74
C PRO A 16 -32.44 1.87 -7.77
N ARG A 17 -32.65 3.14 -7.37
CA ARG A 17 -32.50 4.30 -8.25
C ARG A 17 -31.06 4.83 -8.30
N THR A 18 -30.27 4.61 -7.25
CA THR A 18 -28.86 5.00 -7.17
C THR A 18 -27.92 3.89 -7.66
N SER A 19 -28.28 2.61 -7.48
CA SER A 19 -27.54 1.47 -8.01
C SER A 19 -27.49 1.50 -9.53
N ALA A 20 -28.60 1.83 -10.22
CA ALA A 20 -28.60 2.00 -11.67
C ALA A 20 -27.65 3.12 -12.14
N ARG A 21 -27.51 4.22 -11.38
CA ARG A 21 -26.53 5.28 -11.67
C ARG A 21 -25.10 4.85 -11.36
N TRP A 22 -24.89 4.03 -10.33
CA TRP A 22 -23.58 3.46 -10.00
C TRP A 22 -23.11 2.43 -11.04
N LEU A 23 -23.98 1.51 -11.47
CA LEU A 23 -23.68 0.52 -12.51
C LEU A 23 -23.34 1.19 -13.85
N LYS A 24 -24.00 2.31 -14.18
CA LYS A 24 -23.73 3.08 -15.40
C LYS A 24 -22.32 3.65 -15.52
N ARG A 25 -21.53 3.69 -14.43
CA ARG A 25 -20.11 4.06 -14.50
C ARG A 25 -19.23 2.96 -15.11
N PHE A 26 -19.73 1.74 -15.22
CA PHE A 26 -19.01 0.59 -15.79
C PHE A 26 -19.47 0.25 -17.21
N ASP A 27 -20.45 0.98 -17.77
CA ASP A 27 -20.92 0.78 -19.15
C ASP A 27 -19.89 1.35 -20.15
N ALA A 28 -19.92 0.83 -21.39
CA ALA A 28 -18.93 1.16 -22.43
C ALA A 28 -18.85 2.66 -22.79
N ASP A 29 -19.92 3.42 -22.53
CA ASP A 29 -20.03 4.86 -22.80
C ASP A 29 -19.68 5.73 -21.58
N SER A 30 -19.13 5.13 -20.51
CA SER A 30 -18.86 5.86 -19.28
C SER A 30 -17.80 6.94 -19.50
N ASP A 31 -18.22 8.19 -19.36
CA ASP A 31 -17.33 9.33 -19.19
C ASP A 31 -16.65 9.19 -17.82
N TRP A 32 -15.52 8.46 -17.79
CA TRP A 32 -14.70 8.23 -16.60
C TRP A 32 -14.05 9.52 -16.06
N GLY A 33 -14.49 10.70 -16.49
CA GLY A 33 -13.87 11.97 -16.15
C GLY A 33 -12.44 12.03 -16.68
N GLY A 34 -12.30 12.22 -17.99
CA GLY A 34 -11.10 12.80 -18.59
C GLY A 34 -9.80 11.99 -18.50
N LEU A 35 -9.81 10.72 -18.92
CA LEU A 35 -8.58 10.18 -19.51
C LEU A 35 -8.52 10.64 -20.97
N VAL A 36 -7.90 11.79 -21.17
CA VAL A 36 -7.46 12.22 -22.50
C VAL A 36 -6.65 11.08 -23.13
N ASP A 37 -7.12 10.64 -24.29
CA ASP A 37 -6.41 9.91 -25.33
C ASP A 37 -5.44 8.79 -24.91
N GLY A 38 -5.93 7.55 -24.91
CA GLY A 38 -5.31 6.43 -25.65
C GLY A 38 -3.86 6.01 -25.40
N GLU A 39 -3.13 6.58 -24.44
CA GLU A 39 -1.79 6.10 -24.07
C GLU A 39 -1.93 4.97 -23.04
N PRO A 40 -1.40 3.75 -23.31
CA PRO A 40 -1.37 2.69 -22.31
C PRO A 40 -0.73 3.26 -21.04
N PRO A 41 -1.21 2.91 -19.83
CA PRO A 41 -0.68 3.47 -18.60
C PRO A 41 0.83 3.28 -18.61
N LYS A 42 1.58 4.38 -18.82
CA LYS A 42 3.03 4.40 -18.65
C LYS A 42 3.24 3.81 -17.28
N ARG A 43 4.02 2.70 -17.23
CA ARG A 43 4.46 2.05 -16.01
C ARG A 43 4.68 3.14 -14.97
N PRO A 44 4.02 3.10 -13.80
CA PRO A 44 4.09 4.20 -12.85
C PRO A 44 5.56 4.52 -12.66
N GLU A 45 5.95 5.73 -13.05
CA GLU A 45 7.23 6.26 -12.64
C GLU A 45 7.31 6.03 -11.14
N PRO A 46 8.42 5.51 -10.59
CA PRO A 46 8.51 5.19 -9.19
C PRO A 46 8.13 6.45 -8.43
N CYS A 47 6.91 6.44 -7.87
CA CYS A 47 6.39 7.52 -7.06
C CYS A 47 7.52 7.90 -6.11
N ALA A 48 7.98 9.15 -6.20
CA ALA A 48 9.02 9.71 -5.34
C ALA A 48 8.83 9.14 -3.93
N PRO A 49 9.89 8.62 -3.26
CA PRO A 49 9.76 7.72 -2.13
C PRO A 49 8.88 8.36 -1.06
N SER A 50 7.60 8.00 -1.09
CA SER A 50 6.62 8.28 -0.06
C SER A 50 7.19 7.63 1.19
N ARG A 51 7.92 8.40 2.01
CA ARG A 51 8.68 7.99 3.21
C ARG A 51 8.65 6.47 3.39
N SER A 52 9.36 5.80 2.48
CA SER A 52 9.09 4.40 2.23
C SER A 52 9.75 3.67 3.36
N ARG A 53 8.96 3.27 4.37
CA ARG A 53 9.43 2.43 5.48
C ARG A 53 10.28 1.34 4.85
N SER A 54 11.57 1.34 5.18
CA SER A 54 12.51 0.43 4.53
C SER A 54 12.05 -0.98 4.84
N SER A 55 11.80 -1.78 3.80
CA SER A 55 11.36 -3.17 3.93
C SER A 55 12.35 -4.09 3.22
N ALA A 56 12.48 -5.32 3.73
CA ALA A 56 13.37 -6.33 3.16
C ALA A 56 12.80 -7.73 3.40
N TYR A 57 12.99 -8.65 2.45
CA TYR A 57 12.61 -10.06 2.62
C TYR A 57 13.63 -10.81 3.48
N ALA A 58 13.19 -11.84 4.19
CA ALA A 58 14.10 -12.78 4.85
C ALA A 58 15.10 -13.38 3.83
N GLY A 59 16.38 -13.43 4.20
CA GLY A 59 17.49 -13.82 3.32
C GLY A 59 18.00 -12.75 2.36
N ALA A 60 17.25 -11.66 2.11
CA ALA A 60 17.75 -10.55 1.29
C ALA A 60 18.80 -9.73 2.06
N ALA A 61 19.70 -9.06 1.33
CA ALA A 61 20.67 -8.16 1.95
C ALA A 61 19.96 -6.96 2.60
N CYS A 62 20.24 -6.72 3.87
CA CYS A 62 19.67 -5.62 4.64
C CYS A 62 20.05 -4.27 4.01
N PRO A 63 19.09 -3.43 3.62
CA PRO A 63 19.39 -2.17 2.94
C PRO A 63 20.01 -1.12 3.88
N ARG A 64 19.71 -1.20 5.19
CA ARG A 64 20.15 -0.22 6.20
C ARG A 64 20.28 -0.86 7.59
N SER A 65 21.36 -0.54 8.30
CA SER A 65 21.55 -0.97 9.69
C SER A 65 20.48 -0.39 10.61
N GLY A 66 19.91 -1.21 11.49
CA GLY A 66 18.94 -0.74 12.49
C GLY A 66 18.11 -1.88 13.09
N ASN A 67 17.10 -1.51 13.88
CA ASN A 67 16.12 -2.45 14.41
C ASN A 67 15.07 -2.74 13.35
N TRP A 68 14.91 -4.00 13.01
CA TRP A 68 13.95 -4.48 12.04
C TRP A 68 12.89 -5.32 12.74
N GLN A 69 11.64 -5.16 12.34
CA GLN A 69 10.51 -5.91 12.88
C GLN A 69 9.90 -6.82 11.81
N ALA A 70 9.66 -8.08 12.16
CA ALA A 70 8.96 -9.06 11.33
C ALA A 70 7.61 -9.43 11.95
N PRO A 71 6.48 -8.85 11.46
CA PRO A 71 5.15 -9.17 12.00
C PRO A 71 4.78 -10.65 11.89
N ARG A 72 5.27 -11.32 10.85
CA ARG A 72 5.01 -12.76 10.60
C ARG A 72 5.85 -13.70 11.47
N LEU A 73 6.86 -13.18 12.16
CA LEU A 73 7.64 -13.91 13.15
C LEU A 73 7.23 -13.44 14.55
N ASN A 74 5.93 -13.41 14.84
CA ASN A 74 5.39 -12.95 16.13
C ASN A 74 5.87 -11.54 16.54
N ASN A 75 5.95 -10.61 15.58
CA ASN A 75 6.50 -9.28 15.80
C ASN A 75 7.95 -9.27 16.34
N GLN A 76 8.76 -10.27 15.99
CA GLN A 76 10.18 -10.32 16.35
C GLN A 76 10.89 -9.04 15.90
N ILE A 77 11.69 -8.47 16.79
CA ILE A 77 12.54 -7.30 16.53
C ILE A 77 13.99 -7.75 16.62
N GLU A 78 14.78 -7.44 15.60
CA GLU A 78 16.18 -7.81 15.54
C GLU A 78 17.02 -6.69 14.93
N TYR A 79 18.21 -6.45 15.51
CA TYR A 79 19.15 -5.52 14.95
C TYR A 79 19.92 -6.20 13.82
N VAL A 80 19.82 -5.64 12.61
CA VAL A 80 20.50 -6.19 11.43
C VAL A 80 21.39 -5.11 10.84
N GLU A 81 22.65 -5.45 10.59
CA GLU A 81 23.60 -4.56 9.91
C GLU A 81 23.35 -4.51 8.40
N ARG A 82 23.61 -3.35 7.79
CA ARG A 82 23.55 -3.16 6.33
C ARG A 82 24.40 -4.20 5.63
N GLY A 83 23.83 -4.85 4.61
CA GLY A 83 24.48 -5.87 3.79
C GLY A 83 24.45 -7.27 4.39
N LYS A 84 24.09 -7.45 5.66
CA LYS A 84 23.85 -8.79 6.23
C LYS A 84 22.51 -9.34 5.73
N PRO A 85 22.39 -10.68 5.54
CA PRO A 85 21.12 -11.29 5.18
C PRO A 85 20.10 -11.09 6.32
N MET A 86 18.86 -10.76 5.97
CA MET A 86 17.79 -10.63 6.95
C MET A 86 17.48 -11.99 7.59
N PRO A 87 17.31 -12.05 8.92
CA PRO A 87 17.15 -13.30 9.65
C PRO A 87 15.80 -13.98 9.38
N GLY A 88 15.74 -15.27 9.73
CA GLY A 88 14.52 -16.08 9.66
C GLY A 88 14.35 -16.86 8.35
N PRO A 89 13.35 -17.75 8.31
CA PRO A 89 13.04 -18.55 7.14
C PRO A 89 12.47 -17.67 6.02
N ALA A 90 12.83 -17.97 4.78
CA ALA A 90 12.30 -17.24 3.61
C ALA A 90 10.76 -17.29 3.55
N ASN A 91 10.18 -18.43 3.93
CA ASN A 91 8.74 -18.67 3.94
C ASN A 91 8.28 -19.29 5.27
N THR A 92 7.14 -18.83 5.76
CA THR A 92 6.35 -19.49 6.81
C THR A 92 5.06 -20.06 6.19
N PRO A 93 4.26 -20.86 6.90
CA PRO A 93 2.94 -21.29 6.43
C PRO A 93 2.00 -20.13 6.07
N ALA A 94 2.26 -18.93 6.59
CA ALA A 94 1.52 -17.70 6.28
C ALA A 94 2.07 -16.93 5.06
N GLY A 95 3.14 -17.43 4.43
CA GLY A 95 3.80 -16.86 3.25
C GLY A 95 5.19 -16.27 3.54
N ALA A 96 5.68 -15.44 2.62
CA ALA A 96 7.00 -14.83 2.70
C ALA A 96 7.18 -13.94 3.94
N VAL A 97 8.35 -14.00 4.58
CA VAL A 97 8.68 -13.14 5.72
C VAL A 97 9.24 -11.82 5.21
N VAL A 98 8.58 -10.71 5.60
CA VAL A 98 9.01 -9.35 5.29
C VAL A 98 9.31 -8.64 6.60
N TRP A 99 10.49 -8.04 6.65
CA TRP A 99 10.99 -7.22 7.72
C TRP A 99 10.81 -5.74 7.40
N TYR A 100 10.52 -4.94 8.41
CA TYR A 100 10.32 -3.50 8.31
C TYR A 100 11.23 -2.79 9.29
N LEU A 101 11.98 -1.78 8.83
CA LEU A 101 12.83 -0.96 9.67
C LEU A 101 11.94 -0.18 10.65
N GLN A 102 12.22 -0.29 11.95
CA GLN A 102 11.62 0.60 12.93
C GLN A 102 12.28 1.97 12.83
N ASP A 103 11.46 2.98 12.55
CA ASP A 103 11.88 4.37 12.67
C ASP A 103 12.07 4.70 14.16
N ASP A 104 13.26 5.18 14.53
CA ASP A 104 13.60 5.65 15.89
C ASP A 104 12.74 6.85 16.36
N LYS A 105 11.84 7.37 15.51
CA LYS A 105 10.99 8.53 15.78
C LYS A 105 9.70 8.20 16.55
N SER A 106 9.68 7.14 17.36
CA SER A 106 8.64 6.92 18.37
C SER A 106 9.16 7.27 19.76
N LYS A 107 9.63 8.51 19.95
CA LYS A 107 9.75 9.11 21.28
C LYS A 107 8.77 10.30 21.34
N PRO A 108 7.74 10.26 22.19
CA PRO A 108 6.82 11.38 22.38
C PRO A 108 7.53 12.61 22.98
#